data_AF-A0A7R9QMZ1-F1
#
_entry.id   AF-A0A7R9QMZ1-F1
#
_cell.length_a   1.000
_cell.length_b   1.000
_cell.length_c   1.000
_cell.angle_alpha   90.00
_cell.angle_beta   90.00
_cell.angle_gamma   90.00
#
_symmetry.space_group_name_H-M   'P 1'
#
loop_
_entity.id
_entity.type
_entity.pdbx_description
1 polymer ?
#
loop_
_entity_poly.entity_id
_entity_poly.type
_entity_poly.pdbx_seq_one_letter_code
_entity_poly.pdbx_strand_id
1 'polypeptide(L)'
;VSLIYGVLLHSGAPQRADGDRPPPAADHTLDMTLEVIRLLNYVSLLDLNVVQCVLGGEGLSLQLRHICSYLLWYCTHHKREALLNEAILLVGNFVVLNDENQVLVS
;
A
#
# COMPACT_ATOMS: atom_id res chain seq x y z
N VAL A 1 8.48 1.59 3.84
CA VAL A 1 7.46 2.37 3.09
C VAL A 1 8.09 3.31 2.08
N SER A 2 8.95 4.26 2.47
CA SER A 2 9.54 5.23 1.52
C SER A 2 10.38 4.63 0.40
N LEU A 3 11.07 3.51 0.65
CA LEU A 3 11.75 2.75 -0.41
C LEU A 3 10.75 2.22 -1.46
N ILE A 4 9.65 1.60 -1.02
CA ILE A 4 8.60 1.10 -1.93
C ILE A 4 8.00 2.26 -2.71
N TYR A 5 7.69 3.37 -2.05
CA TYR A 5 7.15 4.56 -2.69
C TYR A 5 8.08 5.06 -3.79
N GLY A 6 9.38 5.13 -3.50
CA GLY A 6 10.40 5.49 -4.48
C GLY A 6 10.48 4.51 -5.64
N VAL A 7 10.47 3.20 -5.41
CA VAL A 7 10.66 2.22 -6.49
C VAL A 7 9.39 2.05 -7.35
N LEU A 8 8.21 2.02 -6.73
CA LEU A 8 6.93 1.87 -7.45
C LEU A 8 6.47 3.16 -8.12
N LEU A 9 6.71 4.31 -7.48
CA LEU A 9 6.13 5.59 -7.83
C LEU A 9 7.21 6.67 -8.00
N HIS A 10 8.38 6.31 -8.55
CA HIS A 10 9.51 7.23 -8.75
C HIS A 10 9.14 8.48 -9.57
N SER A 11 8.10 8.40 -10.41
CA SER A 11 7.57 9.52 -11.21
C SER A 11 6.35 10.21 -10.59
N GLY A 12 5.99 9.87 -9.34
CA GLY A 12 4.74 10.26 -8.69
C GLY A 12 3.62 9.24 -8.88
N ALA A 13 2.53 9.40 -8.11
CA ALA A 13 1.34 8.57 -8.29
C ALA A 13 0.73 8.84 -9.68
N PRO A 14 0.57 7.83 -10.56
CA PRO A 14 0.02 8.05 -11.89
C PRO A 14 -1.39 8.64 -11.81
N GLN A 15 -1.66 9.69 -12.60
CA GLN A 15 -3.01 10.21 -12.76
C GLN A 15 -3.87 9.12 -13.40
N ARG A 16 -4.94 8.71 -12.70
CA ARG A 16 -5.88 7.72 -13.20
C ARG A 16 -6.90 8.40 -14.08
N ALA A 17 -6.85 8.17 -15.38
CA ALA A 17 -7.99 8.40 -16.26
C ALA A 17 -8.85 7.12 -16.30
N ASP A 18 -10.17 7.28 -16.49
CA ASP A 18 -11.06 6.13 -16.65
C ASP A 18 -10.63 5.27 -17.85
N GLY A 19 -10.41 3.98 -17.62
CA GLY A 19 -9.98 3.00 -18.63
C GLY A 19 -8.47 2.86 -18.79
N ASP A 20 -7.66 3.61 -18.05
CA ASP A 20 -6.21 3.53 -18.17
C ASP A 20 -5.64 2.30 -17.43
N ARG A 21 -4.71 1.59 -18.09
CA ARG A 21 -4.05 0.42 -17.52
C ARG A 21 -2.81 0.86 -16.73
N PRO A 22 -2.56 0.33 -15.52
CA PRO A 22 -1.32 0.59 -14.81
C PRO A 22 -0.10 0.26 -15.66
N PRO A 23 0.95 1.11 -15.67
CA PRO A 23 2.19 0.75 -16.31
C PRO A 23 2.74 -0.52 -15.65
N PRO A 24 3.23 -1.49 -16.45
CA PRO A 24 3.76 -2.73 -15.91
C PRO A 24 4.97 -2.42 -15.02
N ALA A 25 4.86 -2.78 -13.74
CA ALA A 25 5.98 -2.80 -12.81
C ALA A 25 6.82 -4.06 -13.02
N ALA A 26 8.12 -3.97 -12.77
CA ALA A 26 9.01 -5.12 -12.86
C ALA A 26 8.69 -6.15 -11.77
N ASP A 27 8.73 -7.44 -12.10
CA ASP A 27 8.31 -8.51 -11.19
C ASP A 27 9.09 -8.51 -9.86
N HIS A 28 10.40 -8.32 -9.91
CA HIS A 28 11.25 -8.22 -8.70
C HIS A 28 10.82 -7.07 -7.76
N THR A 29 10.34 -5.96 -8.31
CA THR A 29 9.81 -4.84 -7.52
C THR A 29 8.51 -5.21 -6.84
N LEU A 30 7.62 -5.91 -7.54
CA LEU A 30 6.35 -6.38 -7.00
C LEU A 30 6.55 -7.43 -5.92
N ASP A 31 7.49 -8.36 -6.11
CA ASP A 31 7.81 -9.41 -5.15
C ASP A 31 8.48 -8.80 -3.90
N MET A 32 9.40 -7.85 -4.06
CA MET A 32 9.94 -7.08 -2.92
C MET A 32 8.83 -6.34 -2.18
N THR A 33 7.91 -5.69 -2.91
CA THR A 33 6.78 -4.98 -2.31
C THR A 33 5.91 -5.93 -1.49
N LEU A 34 5.61 -7.12 -2.04
CA LEU A 34 4.83 -8.16 -1.36
C LEU A 34 5.48 -8.54 -0.02
N GLU A 35 6.78 -8.82 0.01
CA GLU A 35 7.47 -9.22 1.24
C GLU A 35 7.49 -8.11 2.29
N VAL A 36 7.63 -6.84 1.87
CA VAL A 36 7.55 -5.73 2.81
C VAL A 36 6.13 -5.53 3.35
N ILE A 37 5.08 -5.72 2.54
CA ILE A 37 3.70 -5.65 3.02
C ILE A 37 3.41 -6.79 4.01
N ARG A 38 3.86 -8.01 3.71
CA ARG A 38 3.76 -9.16 4.63
C ARG A 38 4.44 -8.86 5.97
N LEU A 39 5.63 -8.27 5.93
CA LEU A 39 6.33 -7.85 7.14
C LEU A 39 5.50 -6.83 7.94
N LEU A 40 4.93 -5.81 7.29
CA LEU A 40 4.08 -4.82 7.96
C LEU A 40 2.84 -5.47 8.59
N ASN A 41 2.16 -6.35 7.86
CA ASN A 41 1.01 -7.09 8.37
C ASN A 41 1.40 -7.98 9.57
N TYR A 42 2.56 -8.63 9.51
CA TYR A 42 3.07 -9.41 10.63
C TYR A 42 3.34 -8.53 11.86
N VAL A 43 3.94 -7.35 11.69
CA VAL A 43 4.16 -6.40 12.79
C VAL A 43 2.82 -5.88 13.34
N SER A 44 1.78 -5.70 12.51
CA SER A 44 0.44 -5.33 12.97
C SER A 44 -0.20 -6.39 13.88
N LEU A 45 0.14 -7.66 13.73
CA LEU A 45 -0.29 -8.72 14.64
C LEU A 45 0.41 -8.65 16.01
N LEU A 46 1.62 -8.09 16.06
CA LEU A 46 2.39 -7.92 17.29
C LEU A 46 1.97 -6.67 18.05
N ASP A 47 1.89 -5.54 17.35
CA ASP A 47 1.46 -4.27 17.91
C ASP A 47 0.81 -3.39 16.83
N LEU A 48 -0.51 -3.44 16.79
CA LEU A 48 -1.33 -2.66 15.87
C LEU A 48 -1.14 -1.15 16.07
N ASN A 49 -1.06 -0.69 17.32
CA ASN A 49 -0.96 0.74 17.64
C ASN A 49 0.37 1.31 17.16
N VAL A 50 1.47 0.58 17.33
CA VAL A 50 2.78 1.01 16.84
C VAL A 50 2.76 1.14 15.32
N VAL A 51 2.20 0.17 14.60
CA VAL A 51 2.10 0.26 13.13
C VAL A 51 1.24 1.45 12.71
N GLN A 52 0.06 1.62 13.31
CA GLN A 52 -0.84 2.72 12.98
C GLN A 52 -0.22 4.10 13.29
N CYS A 53 0.47 4.23 14.42
CA CYS A 53 1.14 5.48 14.82
C CYS A 53 2.30 5.82 13.86
N VAL A 54 3.17 4.85 13.56
CA VAL A 54 4.32 5.07 12.67
C VAL A 54 3.86 5.35 11.24
N LEU A 55 2.94 4.55 10.70
CA LEU A 55 2.45 4.73 9.34
C LEU A 55 1.49 5.90 9.19
N GLY A 56 0.81 6.29 10.28
CA GLY A 56 -0.11 7.43 10.32
C GLY A 56 0.60 8.78 10.35
N GLY A 57 1.89 8.79 10.71
CA GLY A 57 2.73 9.98 10.69
C GLY A 57 2.69 10.72 9.35
N GLU A 58 2.75 12.06 9.44
CA GLU A 58 2.71 12.94 8.27
C GLU A 58 3.76 12.54 7.23
N GLY A 59 3.36 12.51 5.95
CA GLY A 59 4.19 12.08 4.84
C GLY A 59 4.21 10.56 4.62
N LEU A 60 4.35 9.74 5.67
CA LEU A 60 4.29 8.27 5.54
C LEU A 60 2.89 7.79 5.21
N SER A 61 1.86 8.39 5.81
CA SER A 61 0.47 8.05 5.53
C SER A 61 0.07 8.37 4.10
N LEU A 62 0.57 9.47 3.53
CA LEU A 62 0.39 9.83 2.13
C LEU A 62 1.07 8.81 1.19
N GLN A 63 2.32 8.45 1.49
CA GLN A 63 3.05 7.43 0.71
C GLN A 63 2.33 6.08 0.76
N LEU A 64 1.88 5.66 1.94
CA LEU A 64 1.11 4.43 2.13
C LEU A 64 -0.17 4.45 1.31
N ARG A 65 -0.93 5.55 1.34
CA ARG A 65 -2.14 5.72 0.52
C ARG A 65 -1.83 5.54 -0.96
N HIS A 66 -0.78 6.18 -1.47
CA HIS A 66 -0.39 6.08 -2.86
C HIS A 66 0.02 4.65 -3.24
N ILE A 67 0.81 3.98 -2.40
CA ILE A 67 1.20 2.58 -2.61
C ILE A 67 -0.03 1.68 -2.63
N CYS A 68 -0.86 1.69 -1.57
CA CYS A 68 -2.02 0.82 -1.47
C CYS A 68 -3.00 1.07 -2.62
N SER A 69 -3.27 2.34 -2.94
CA SER A 69 -4.11 2.68 -4.09
C SER A 69 -3.53 2.07 -5.36
N TYR A 70 -2.25 2.31 -5.66
CA TYR A 70 -1.60 1.79 -6.86
C TYR A 70 -1.69 0.27 -6.94
N LEU A 71 -1.40 -0.43 -5.84
CA LEU A 71 -1.43 -1.89 -5.81
C LEU A 71 -2.84 -2.46 -6.03
N LEU A 72 -3.86 -1.85 -5.41
CA LEU A 72 -5.26 -2.24 -5.64
C LEU A 72 -5.64 -2.07 -7.11
N TRP A 73 -5.28 -0.93 -7.72
CA TRP A 73 -5.52 -0.68 -9.15
C TRP A 73 -4.69 -1.58 -10.08
N TYR A 74 -3.45 -1.87 -9.73
CA TYR A 74 -2.60 -2.79 -10.46
C TYR A 74 -3.22 -4.20 -10.50
N CYS A 75 -3.70 -4.67 -9.37
CA CYS A 75 -4.28 -6.00 -9.24
C CYS A 75 -5.66 -6.14 -9.93
N THR A 76 -6.35 -5.05 -10.30
CA THR A 76 -7.57 -5.16 -11.13
C THR A 76 -7.26 -5.52 -12.59
N HIS A 77 -6.03 -5.25 -13.06
CA HIS A 77 -5.59 -5.51 -14.44
C HIS A 77 -4.62 -6.69 -14.55
N HIS A 78 -3.95 -7.06 -13.45
CA HIS A 78 -2.94 -8.11 -13.41
C HIS A 78 -3.27 -9.13 -12.31
N LYS A 79 -3.23 -10.43 -12.64
CA LYS A 79 -3.47 -11.51 -11.66
C LYS A 79 -2.30 -11.62 -10.68
N ARG A 80 -2.40 -10.95 -9.54
CA ARG A 80 -1.42 -10.98 -8.43
C ARG A 80 -2.16 -11.14 -7.09
N GLU A 81 -2.86 -12.26 -6.89
CA GLU A 81 -3.76 -12.48 -5.74
C GLU A 81 -3.07 -12.33 -4.38
N ALA A 82 -1.85 -12.85 -4.22
CA ALA A 82 -1.10 -12.70 -2.98
C ALA A 82 -0.84 -11.23 -2.63
N LEU A 83 -0.48 -10.42 -3.64
CA LEU A 83 -0.25 -8.97 -3.46
C LEU A 83 -1.54 -8.23 -3.15
N LEU A 84 -2.64 -8.57 -3.82
CA LEU A 84 -3.96 -8.01 -3.55
C LEU A 84 -4.41 -8.29 -2.11
N ASN A 85 -4.33 -9.54 -1.68
CA ASN A 85 -4.77 -9.97 -0.35
C ASN A 85 -3.97 -9.26 0.76
N GLU A 86 -2.65 -9.20 0.62
CA GLU A 86 -1.77 -8.54 1.57
C GLU A 86 -1.97 -7.03 1.60
N ALA A 87 -2.22 -6.40 0.44
CA ALA A 87 -2.53 -4.98 0.36
C ALA A 87 -3.87 -4.63 1.03
N ILE A 88 -4.91 -5.45 0.83
CA ILE A 88 -6.21 -5.28 1.51
C ILE A 88 -6.04 -5.43 3.02
N LEU A 89 -5.30 -6.44 3.46
CA LEU A 89 -5.03 -6.67 4.87
C LEU A 89 -4.27 -5.50 5.50
N LEU A 90 -3.26 -4.95 4.81
CA LEU A 90 -2.51 -3.78 5.28
C LEU A 90 -3.39 -2.54 5.40
N VAL A 91 -4.27 -2.28 4.43
CA VAL A 91 -5.24 -1.19 4.53
C VAL A 91 -6.16 -1.40 5.74
N GLY A 92 -6.67 -2.62 5.93
CA GLY A 92 -7.50 -2.97 7.09
C GLY A 92 -6.79 -2.72 8.42
N ASN A 93 -5.57 -3.25 8.58
CA ASN A 93 -4.74 -3.04 9.77
C ASN A 93 -4.44 -1.56 10.01
N PHE A 94 -4.26 -0.77 8.96
CA PHE A 94 -3.97 0.65 9.08
C PHE A 94 -5.15 1.47 9.62
N VAL A 95 -6.39 1.12 9.24
CA VAL A 95 -7.59 1.93 9.56
C VAL A 95 -8.46 1.36 10.68
N VAL A 96 -8.32 0.08 11.01
CA VAL A 96 -9.21 -0.59 11.96
C VAL A 96 -9.16 0.11 13.33
N LEU A 97 -10.33 0.54 13.80
CA LEU A 97 -10.51 1.26 15.07
C LEU A 97 -9.66 2.55 15.22
N ASN A 98 -9.25 3.16 14.10
CA ASN A 98 -8.48 4.39 14.09
C ASN A 98 -9.14 5.43 13.18
N ASP A 99 -9.92 6.32 13.78
CA ASP A 99 -10.73 7.32 13.06
C ASP A 99 -9.87 8.27 12.22
N GLU A 100 -8.70 8.67 12.73
CA GLU A 100 -7.76 9.52 12.00
C GLU A 100 -7.30 8.84 10.70
N ASN A 101 -6.92 7.57 10.77
CA ASN A 101 -6.49 6.80 9.62
C ASN A 101 -7.65 6.44 8.67
N GLN A 102 -8.88 6.30 9.18
CA GLN A 102 -10.06 6.05 8.33
C GLN A 102 -10.36 7.22 7.40
N VAL A 103 -10.25 8.46 7.90
CA VAL A 103 -10.40 9.68 7.09
C VAL A 103 -9.35 9.74 5.97
N LEU A 104 -8.20 9.10 6.14
CA LEU A 104 -7.14 9.06 5.14
C LEU A 104 -7.44 8.10 3.98
N VAL A 105 -8.45 7.23 4.09
CA VAL A 105 -8.82 6.24 3.07
C VAL A 105 -10.19 6.52 2.44
N SER A 106 -11.02 7.39 3.05
CA SER A 106 -12.28 7.91 2.49
C SER A 106 -12.05 8.87 1.34
#